data_AF-A0A5Y9PBB3-F1
#
_entry.id   AF-A0A5Y9PBB3-F1
#
_cell.length_a   1.000
_cell.length_b   1.000
_cell.length_c   1.000
_cell.angle_alpha   90.00
_cell.angle_beta   90.00
_cell.angle_gamma   90.00
#
_symmetry.space_group_name_H-M   'P 1'
#
loop_
_entity.id
_entity.type
_entity.pdbx_description
1 polymer ?
#
loop_
_entity_poly.entity_id
_entity_poly.type
_entity_poly.pdbx_seq_one_letter_code
_entity_poly.pdbx_strand_id
1 'polypeptide(L)'
;MIEIDTIPGSTRKPGVYAEFNTRMAMRSLPGNPQRMLIIAPMSDGPAKALELHDVFSDDEAAALFGRGSLAHMMSVSALKANRYLQLQVVGLADAPAGKAATGGIGLTGPATQRGTLTLWVANTRIDAPVQAGDDAKTIATSLLDAIARKPALPVTAQMAASDSGVTLTARHGGAWGNDIRLSGRTTAPGVTVTVNAMTGGENNADVRDALAAVFAAGHQVIAVPWTDEATLRALREHLDATGDAMEKRGAVGVAGWPGTLASGTTLAGKSNDGRTTIGWHPGSVCLQAEIAAGYAAVIASEEDPARPYNGLEIVGLDVTPLTARAGRREQENALHNGLAPLEVGPGDKVQIVRAISTYTRSDNGTDDPALLDITTMRTLDYARKAWCDRIALRYPRDKATERNRRGVRSELLDVALKLEEEEVIENVMAMKDALIVDKGKEPGTFLAQIPCQVVKGLHVVAARIDLYL
;
A
#
# COMPACT_ATOMS: atom_id res chain seq x y z
N MET A 1 -18.66 36.30 -29.47
CA MET A 1 -18.32 35.80 -30.82
C MET A 1 -18.21 34.29 -30.74
N ILE A 2 -18.97 33.58 -31.57
CA ILE A 2 -18.95 32.13 -31.71
C ILE A 2 -17.71 31.76 -32.56
N GLU A 3 -16.94 30.76 -32.14
CA GLU A 3 -15.75 30.27 -32.84
C GLU A 3 -16.11 28.96 -33.55
N ILE A 4 -15.69 28.82 -34.81
CA ILE A 4 -15.94 27.66 -35.68
C ILE A 4 -14.59 27.04 -36.02
N ASP A 5 -14.34 25.80 -35.58
CA ASP A 5 -13.02 25.17 -35.54
C ASP A 5 -12.70 24.31 -36.77
N THR A 6 -13.69 23.58 -37.28
CA THR A 6 -13.51 22.52 -38.29
C THR A 6 -13.93 22.96 -39.68
N ILE A 7 -14.86 23.91 -39.79
CA ILE A 7 -15.28 24.46 -41.07
C ILE A 7 -14.29 25.56 -41.47
N PRO A 8 -13.50 25.39 -42.55
CA PRO A 8 -12.50 26.38 -42.92
C PRO A 8 -13.15 27.72 -43.28
N GLY A 9 -12.63 28.82 -42.73
CA GLY A 9 -13.06 30.18 -43.11
C GLY A 9 -12.83 30.54 -44.58
N SER A 10 -12.00 29.75 -45.28
CA SER A 10 -11.75 29.85 -46.73
C SER A 10 -12.75 29.06 -47.58
N THR A 11 -13.78 28.43 -46.99
CA THR A 11 -14.76 27.61 -47.72
C THR A 11 -15.57 28.48 -48.68
N ARG A 12 -15.40 28.28 -49.99
CA ARG A 12 -16.09 29.03 -51.07
C ARG A 12 -17.32 28.31 -51.63
N LYS A 13 -17.52 27.03 -51.32
CA LYS A 13 -18.68 26.25 -51.74
C LYS A 13 -19.91 26.75 -50.97
N PRO A 14 -20.97 27.23 -51.64
CA PRO A 14 -22.21 27.59 -50.96
C PRO A 14 -22.87 26.36 -50.33
N GLY A 15 -23.35 26.49 -49.09
CA GLY A 15 -24.00 25.40 -48.36
C GLY A 15 -24.31 25.75 -46.90
N VAL A 16 -25.02 24.84 -46.22
CA VAL A 16 -25.21 24.87 -44.77
C VAL A 16 -24.21 23.90 -44.16
N TYR A 17 -23.37 24.41 -43.27
CA TYR A 17 -22.37 23.62 -42.57
C TYR A 17 -22.63 23.72 -41.08
N ALA A 18 -22.50 22.61 -40.38
CA ALA A 18 -22.60 22.53 -38.93
C ALA A 18 -21.41 21.73 -38.41
N GLU A 19 -20.91 22.08 -37.23
CA GLU A 19 -19.87 21.35 -36.54
C GLU A 19 -20.30 20.99 -35.13
N PHE A 20 -19.70 19.93 -34.59
CA PHE A 20 -19.94 19.50 -33.22
C PHE A 20 -18.90 20.12 -32.30
N ASN A 21 -19.34 20.86 -31.30
CA ASN A 21 -18.48 21.31 -30.20
C ASN A 21 -18.68 20.37 -29.01
N THR A 22 -17.71 19.49 -28.78
CA THR A 22 -17.71 18.56 -27.65
C THR A 22 -17.01 19.11 -26.41
N ARG A 23 -16.39 20.31 -26.48
CA ARG A 23 -15.67 20.90 -25.36
C ARG A 23 -16.60 20.97 -24.14
N MET A 24 -17.85 21.41 -24.31
CA MET A 24 -18.86 21.55 -23.23
C MET A 24 -19.52 20.26 -22.76
N ALA A 25 -19.22 19.11 -23.38
CA ALA A 25 -19.93 17.86 -23.13
C ALA A 25 -19.71 17.32 -21.71
N MET A 26 -18.51 17.47 -21.15
CA MET A 26 -18.18 17.00 -19.81
C MET A 26 -18.04 18.18 -18.85
N ARG A 27 -18.87 18.20 -17.81
CA ARG A 27 -18.86 19.23 -16.75
C ARG A 27 -18.69 18.66 -15.34
N SER A 28 -18.77 17.34 -15.18
CA SER A 28 -18.50 16.65 -13.91
C SER A 28 -17.01 16.68 -13.57
N LEU A 29 -16.68 16.33 -12.33
CA LEU A 29 -15.33 15.97 -11.95
C LEU A 29 -14.94 14.62 -12.60
N PRO A 30 -13.64 14.35 -12.81
CA PRO A 30 -13.21 13.04 -13.26
C PRO A 30 -13.42 11.98 -12.17
N GLY A 31 -13.61 10.73 -12.57
CA GLY A 31 -13.57 9.61 -11.62
C GLY A 31 -12.20 9.50 -10.93
N ASN A 32 -12.18 8.90 -9.74
CA ASN A 32 -10.97 8.69 -8.93
C ASN A 32 -10.66 7.19 -8.71
N PRO A 33 -10.50 6.39 -9.77
CA PRO A 33 -10.21 4.96 -9.62
C PRO A 33 -8.91 4.77 -8.83
N GLN A 34 -8.93 3.88 -7.86
CA GLN A 34 -7.78 3.57 -7.01
C GLN A 34 -7.12 2.26 -7.46
N ARG A 35 -6.29 2.33 -8.51
CA ARG A 35 -5.49 1.18 -8.92
C ARG A 35 -4.34 0.96 -7.95
N MET A 36 -4.25 -0.26 -7.44
CA MET A 36 -3.21 -0.69 -6.52
C MET A 36 -2.15 -1.50 -7.24
N LEU A 37 -0.89 -1.20 -6.98
CA LEU A 37 0.27 -1.98 -7.39
C LEU A 37 0.86 -2.74 -6.21
N ILE A 38 1.18 -4.01 -6.41
CA ILE A 38 2.07 -4.78 -5.54
C ILE A 38 3.39 -5.01 -6.28
N ILE A 39 4.49 -4.80 -5.57
CA ILE A 39 5.83 -5.20 -6.01
C ILE A 39 6.33 -6.26 -5.05
N ALA A 40 6.68 -7.45 -5.55
CA ALA A 40 7.12 -8.54 -4.67
C ALA A 40 7.88 -9.65 -5.40
N PRO A 41 8.77 -10.39 -4.71
CA PRO A 41 9.38 -11.60 -5.26
C PRO A 41 8.35 -12.63 -5.72
N MET A 42 8.62 -13.21 -6.89
CA MET A 42 7.85 -14.28 -7.51
C MET A 42 8.67 -15.56 -7.62
N SER A 43 8.01 -16.71 -7.56
CA SER A 43 8.59 -18.04 -7.74
C SER A 43 8.24 -18.60 -9.13
N ASP A 44 8.37 -19.91 -9.31
CA ASP A 44 8.01 -20.61 -10.55
C ASP A 44 6.56 -20.30 -10.99
N GLY A 45 6.43 -19.70 -12.17
CA GLY A 45 5.19 -19.32 -12.83
C GLY A 45 5.47 -18.78 -14.24
N PRO A 46 4.45 -18.55 -15.07
CA PRO A 46 4.62 -18.03 -16.43
C PRO A 46 4.88 -16.52 -16.48
N ALA A 47 4.61 -15.77 -15.40
CA ALA A 47 4.95 -14.35 -15.32
C ALA A 47 6.46 -14.18 -15.40
N LYS A 48 6.93 -13.09 -16.00
CA LYS A 48 8.34 -12.72 -16.00
C LYS A 48 8.57 -11.58 -15.03
N ALA A 49 9.75 -11.55 -14.43
CA ALA A 49 10.12 -10.44 -13.56
C ALA A 49 10.05 -9.11 -14.33
N LEU A 50 9.63 -8.05 -13.65
CA LEU A 50 9.47 -6.70 -14.19
C LEU A 50 8.33 -6.51 -15.21
N GLU A 51 7.54 -7.57 -15.49
CA GLU A 51 6.32 -7.45 -16.29
C GLU A 51 5.12 -7.15 -15.37
N LEU A 52 4.25 -6.24 -15.81
CA LEU A 52 3.03 -5.84 -15.12
C LEU A 52 1.89 -6.79 -15.48
N HIS A 53 1.22 -7.36 -14.48
CA HIS A 53 0.06 -8.22 -14.69
C HIS A 53 -1.14 -7.74 -13.87
N ASP A 54 -2.33 -7.78 -14.48
CA ASP A 54 -3.60 -7.66 -13.76
C ASP A 54 -3.89 -8.95 -12.98
N VAL A 55 -4.41 -8.83 -11.76
CA VAL A 55 -4.72 -9.97 -10.89
C VAL A 55 -6.12 -9.82 -10.31
N PHE A 56 -6.98 -10.81 -10.55
CA PHE A 56 -8.39 -10.78 -10.14
C PHE A 56 -8.74 -11.78 -9.03
N SER A 57 -7.84 -12.72 -8.73
CA SER A 57 -8.05 -13.74 -7.70
C SER A 57 -6.75 -14.22 -7.07
N ASP A 58 -6.87 -14.87 -5.91
CA ASP A 58 -5.76 -15.55 -5.23
C ASP A 58 -5.19 -16.70 -6.06
N ASP A 59 -6.04 -17.51 -6.68
CA ASP A 59 -5.62 -18.64 -7.51
C ASP A 59 -4.89 -18.18 -8.79
N GLU A 60 -5.31 -17.07 -9.40
CA GLU A 60 -4.61 -16.45 -10.52
C GLU A 60 -3.23 -15.93 -10.10
N ALA A 61 -3.14 -15.24 -8.96
CA ALA A 61 -1.86 -14.79 -8.42
C ALA A 61 -0.92 -15.97 -8.14
N ALA A 62 -1.45 -17.08 -7.62
CA ALA A 62 -0.69 -18.30 -7.38
C ALA A 62 -0.17 -18.94 -8.67
N ALA A 63 -1.00 -18.93 -9.73
CA ALA A 63 -0.65 -19.48 -11.03
C ALA A 63 0.40 -18.63 -11.75
N LEU A 64 0.30 -17.30 -11.67
CA LEU A 64 1.21 -16.36 -12.32
C LEU A 64 2.58 -16.26 -11.63
N PHE A 65 2.58 -16.07 -10.32
CA PHE A 65 3.78 -15.70 -9.55
C PHE A 65 4.31 -16.83 -8.65
N GLY A 66 3.72 -18.03 -8.76
CA GLY A 66 4.07 -19.19 -7.96
C GLY A 66 3.41 -19.21 -6.58
N ARG A 67 2.76 -20.34 -6.26
CA ARG A 67 2.04 -20.51 -4.99
C ARG A 67 3.00 -20.45 -3.80
N GLY A 68 2.69 -19.55 -2.87
CA GLY A 68 3.48 -19.32 -1.66
C GLY A 68 4.60 -18.28 -1.81
N SER A 69 4.79 -17.70 -3.00
CA SER A 69 5.68 -16.55 -3.18
C SER A 69 5.16 -15.32 -2.42
N LEU A 70 6.04 -14.33 -2.21
CA LEU A 70 5.63 -13.07 -1.58
C LEU A 70 4.58 -12.34 -2.43
N ALA A 71 4.71 -12.35 -3.75
CA ALA A 71 3.70 -11.80 -4.66
C ALA A 71 2.33 -12.45 -4.49
N HIS A 72 2.28 -13.77 -4.38
CA HIS A 72 1.04 -14.50 -4.10
C HIS A 72 0.46 -14.13 -2.72
N MET A 73 1.28 -14.12 -1.65
CA MET A 73 0.79 -13.80 -0.30
C MET A 73 0.29 -12.36 -0.17
N MET A 74 0.99 -11.39 -0.77
CA MET A 74 0.54 -10.00 -0.80
C MET A 74 -0.79 -9.87 -1.56
N SER A 75 -0.92 -10.54 -2.70
CA SER A 75 -2.17 -10.55 -3.48
C SER A 75 -3.33 -11.13 -2.67
N VAL A 76 -3.11 -12.24 -1.95
CA VAL A 76 -4.10 -12.84 -1.05
C VAL A 76 -4.50 -11.87 0.06
N SER A 77 -3.55 -11.19 0.69
CA SER A 77 -3.83 -10.22 1.76
C SER A 77 -4.64 -9.03 1.23
N ALA A 78 -4.23 -8.47 0.08
CA ALA A 78 -4.93 -7.35 -0.55
C ALA A 78 -6.37 -7.71 -0.96
N LEU A 79 -6.58 -8.85 -1.63
CA LEU A 79 -7.90 -9.29 -2.09
C LEU A 79 -8.83 -9.72 -0.93
N LYS A 80 -8.28 -10.16 0.20
CA LYS A 80 -9.06 -10.40 1.44
C LYS A 80 -9.54 -9.09 2.06
N ALA A 81 -8.68 -8.08 2.10
CA ALA A 81 -9.02 -6.76 2.62
C ALA A 81 -9.99 -6.00 1.71
N ASN A 82 -9.83 -6.10 0.40
CA ASN A 82 -10.72 -5.52 -0.60
C ASN A 82 -10.90 -6.45 -1.81
N ARG A 83 -12.06 -7.12 -1.89
CA ARG A 83 -12.35 -8.11 -2.94
C ARG A 83 -12.51 -7.51 -4.34
N TYR A 84 -12.88 -6.24 -4.45
CA TYR A 84 -13.13 -5.58 -5.75
C TYR A 84 -11.97 -4.68 -6.18
N LEU A 85 -10.79 -4.87 -5.58
CA LEU A 85 -9.60 -4.10 -5.85
C LEU A 85 -9.18 -4.23 -7.31
N GLN A 86 -8.85 -3.10 -7.95
CA GLN A 86 -8.13 -3.09 -9.22
C GLN A 86 -6.65 -3.34 -8.93
N LEU A 87 -6.29 -4.61 -8.82
CA LEU A 87 -4.95 -5.04 -8.42
C LEU A 87 -4.08 -5.35 -9.64
N GLN A 88 -2.91 -4.73 -9.65
CA GLN A 88 -1.81 -5.10 -10.53
C GLN A 88 -0.60 -5.52 -9.72
N VAL A 89 0.19 -6.44 -10.27
CA VAL A 89 1.36 -7.00 -9.60
C VAL A 89 2.54 -6.98 -10.57
N VAL A 90 3.71 -6.56 -10.07
CA VAL A 90 5.00 -6.73 -10.73
C VAL A 90 5.85 -7.69 -9.92
N GLY A 91 6.22 -8.80 -10.55
CA GLY A 91 7.09 -9.80 -9.95
C GLY A 91 8.55 -9.34 -9.92
N LEU A 92 9.26 -9.66 -8.84
CA LEU A 92 10.70 -9.51 -8.71
C LEU A 92 11.39 -10.87 -8.80
N ALA A 93 12.55 -10.89 -9.45
CA ALA A 93 13.48 -12.00 -9.27
C ALA A 93 14.18 -11.89 -7.91
N ASP A 94 14.64 -13.02 -7.39
CA ASP A 94 15.50 -13.03 -6.20
C ASP A 94 16.79 -12.24 -6.46
N ALA A 95 17.30 -11.58 -5.41
CA ALA A 95 18.60 -10.93 -5.50
C ALA A 95 19.69 -11.97 -5.82
N PRO A 96 20.63 -11.69 -6.75
CA PRO A 96 21.70 -12.64 -7.07
C PRO A 96 22.56 -13.07 -5.88
N ALA A 97 22.72 -12.19 -4.89
CA ALA A 97 23.41 -12.45 -3.62
C ALA A 97 22.44 -12.64 -2.44
N GLY A 98 21.15 -12.83 -2.72
CA GLY A 98 20.11 -13.09 -1.73
C GLY A 98 20.31 -14.44 -1.07
N LYS A 99 20.32 -14.48 0.26
CA LYS A 99 20.34 -15.74 1.02
C LYS A 99 18.97 -15.99 1.61
N ALA A 100 18.45 -17.19 1.44
CA ALA A 100 17.20 -17.59 2.06
C ALA A 100 17.42 -17.87 3.56
N ALA A 101 16.55 -17.31 4.40
CA ALA A 101 16.57 -17.62 5.83
C ALA A 101 16.25 -19.11 6.06
N THR A 102 16.89 -19.71 7.04
CA THR A 102 16.64 -21.09 7.46
C THR A 102 16.30 -21.15 8.94
N GLY A 103 15.43 -22.08 9.30
CA GLY A 103 15.00 -22.37 10.65
C GLY A 103 14.44 -23.78 10.69
N GLY A 104 13.73 -24.15 11.75
CA GLY A 104 13.13 -25.48 11.78
C GLY A 104 12.63 -25.94 13.12
N ILE A 105 12.27 -27.21 13.16
CA ILE A 105 11.74 -27.88 14.33
C ILE A 105 12.58 -29.13 14.60
N GLY A 106 13.22 -29.20 15.77
CA GLY A 106 13.81 -30.41 16.31
C GLY A 106 12.77 -31.22 17.09
N LEU A 107 12.84 -32.54 16.97
CA LEU A 107 11.93 -33.48 17.59
C LEU A 107 12.70 -34.53 18.39
N THR A 108 12.08 -35.01 19.47
CA THR A 108 12.54 -36.17 20.23
C THR A 108 11.44 -37.22 20.28
N GLY A 109 11.80 -38.45 20.62
CA GLY A 109 10.88 -39.57 20.76
C GLY A 109 11.59 -40.77 21.41
N PRO A 110 10.91 -41.92 21.51
CA PRO A 110 9.62 -42.23 20.89
C PRO A 110 8.43 -41.62 21.63
N ALA A 111 7.32 -41.43 20.91
CA ALA A 111 6.04 -41.07 21.50
C ALA A 111 5.51 -42.24 22.36
N THR A 112 5.12 -41.95 23.59
CA THR A 112 4.59 -42.96 24.52
C THR A 112 3.09 -43.19 24.36
N GLN A 113 2.37 -42.22 23.79
CA GLN A 113 0.96 -42.30 23.45
C GLN A 113 0.66 -41.49 22.18
N ARG A 114 -0.49 -41.75 21.55
CA ARG A 114 -0.95 -40.96 20.39
C ARG A 114 -1.18 -39.49 20.77
N GLY A 115 -0.97 -38.60 19.81
CA GLY A 115 -1.22 -37.18 19.95
C GLY A 115 -1.11 -36.43 18.64
N THR A 116 -0.91 -35.11 18.72
CA THR A 116 -0.80 -34.23 17.56
C THR A 116 0.39 -33.30 17.75
N LEU A 117 1.23 -33.23 16.72
CA LEU A 117 2.25 -32.20 16.58
C LEU A 117 1.65 -31.04 15.78
N THR A 118 1.61 -29.85 16.38
CA THR A 118 1.15 -28.63 15.72
C THR A 118 2.34 -27.69 15.49
N LEU A 119 2.51 -27.26 14.25
CA LEU A 119 3.47 -26.25 13.81
C LEU A 119 2.70 -25.03 13.31
N TRP A 120 3.15 -23.84 13.69
CA TRP A 120 2.75 -22.59 13.07
C TRP A 120 3.91 -22.02 12.28
N VAL A 121 3.65 -21.68 11.01
CA VAL A 121 4.55 -20.90 10.16
C VAL A 121 3.83 -19.61 9.81
N ALA A 122 4.34 -18.48 10.30
CA ALA A 122 3.63 -17.21 10.31
C ALA A 122 2.21 -17.40 10.91
N ASN A 123 1.16 -16.97 10.20
CA ASN A 123 -0.23 -17.13 10.62
C ASN A 123 -0.87 -18.49 10.25
N THR A 124 -0.10 -19.43 9.67
CA THR A 124 -0.66 -20.70 9.19
C THR A 124 -0.39 -21.84 10.16
N ARG A 125 -1.48 -22.48 10.65
CA ARG A 125 -1.44 -23.69 11.47
C ARG A 125 -1.35 -24.96 10.62
N ILE A 126 -0.49 -25.89 11.04
CA ILE A 126 -0.21 -27.18 10.40
C ILE A 126 -0.25 -28.24 11.49
N ASP A 127 -1.10 -29.26 11.34
CA ASP A 127 -1.24 -30.36 12.30
C ASP A 127 -0.79 -31.67 11.67
N ALA A 128 0.08 -32.41 12.38
CA ALA A 128 0.58 -33.73 11.99
C ALA A 128 0.22 -34.78 13.05
N PRO A 129 -0.35 -35.93 12.65
CA PRO A 129 -0.67 -37.00 13.59
C PRO A 129 0.60 -37.69 14.10
N VAL A 130 0.57 -38.07 15.38
CA VAL A 130 1.61 -38.87 16.06
C VAL A 130 0.96 -40.11 16.68
N GLN A 131 1.49 -41.29 16.41
CA GLN A 131 1.06 -42.57 16.98
C GLN A 131 1.97 -42.99 18.13
N ALA A 132 1.48 -43.91 18.98
CA ALA A 132 2.30 -44.49 20.03
C ALA A 132 3.40 -45.36 19.41
N GLY A 133 4.64 -45.16 19.84
CA GLY A 133 5.82 -45.84 19.30
C GLY A 133 6.51 -45.11 18.15
N ASP A 134 5.92 -44.03 17.60
CA ASP A 134 6.58 -43.25 16.55
C ASP A 134 7.87 -42.62 17.09
N ASP A 135 8.98 -42.83 16.37
CA ASP A 135 10.25 -42.17 16.62
C ASP A 135 10.30 -40.76 15.99
N ALA A 136 11.34 -40.00 16.31
CA ALA A 136 11.47 -38.62 15.83
C ALA A 136 11.43 -38.51 14.30
N LYS A 137 11.98 -39.50 13.59
CA LYS A 137 12.02 -39.55 12.12
C LYS A 137 10.63 -39.79 11.53
N THR A 138 9.87 -40.71 12.09
CA THR A 138 8.49 -41.01 11.65
C THR A 138 7.59 -39.79 11.85
N ILE A 139 7.73 -39.12 13.00
CA ILE A 139 6.99 -37.88 13.28
C ILE A 139 7.40 -36.76 12.32
N ALA A 140 8.69 -36.60 12.03
CA ALA A 140 9.19 -35.61 11.08
C ALA A 140 8.66 -35.84 9.66
N THR A 141 8.58 -37.10 9.20
CA THR A 141 7.97 -37.46 7.91
C THR A 141 6.48 -37.10 7.88
N SER A 142 5.74 -37.43 8.93
CA SER A 142 4.32 -37.05 9.09
C SER A 142 4.12 -35.52 9.02
N LEU A 143 5.05 -34.75 9.61
CA LEU A 143 5.04 -33.29 9.53
C LEU A 143 5.36 -32.78 8.12
N LEU A 144 6.34 -33.35 7.42
CA LEU A 144 6.63 -32.99 6.02
C LEU A 144 5.41 -33.21 5.12
N ASP A 145 4.72 -34.34 5.27
CA ASP A 145 3.49 -34.63 4.53
C ASP A 145 2.34 -33.65 4.86
N ALA A 146 2.28 -33.16 6.09
CA ALA A 146 1.31 -32.13 6.49
C ALA A 146 1.68 -30.76 5.88
N ILE A 147 2.97 -30.40 5.84
CA ILE A 147 3.47 -29.17 5.22
C ILE A 147 3.23 -29.19 3.70
N ALA A 148 3.47 -30.32 3.04
CA ALA A 148 3.27 -30.46 1.59
C ALA A 148 1.81 -30.21 1.15
N ARG A 149 0.83 -30.44 2.04
CA ARG A 149 -0.59 -30.12 1.82
C ARG A 149 -0.93 -28.63 1.95
N LYS A 150 0.04 -27.80 2.33
CA LYS A 150 -0.07 -26.34 2.47
C LYS A 150 0.94 -25.64 1.54
N PRO A 151 0.81 -25.76 0.21
CA PRO A 151 1.79 -25.19 -0.72
C PRO A 151 1.90 -23.66 -0.65
N ALA A 152 0.90 -22.95 -0.11
CA ALA A 152 0.86 -21.50 0.04
C ALA A 152 1.78 -20.93 1.14
N LEU A 153 2.52 -21.77 1.86
CA LEU A 153 3.44 -21.32 2.91
C LEU A 153 4.63 -20.52 2.33
N PRO A 154 5.18 -19.54 3.07
CA PRO A 154 6.35 -18.75 2.66
C PRO A 154 7.68 -19.52 2.68
N VAL A 155 7.65 -20.81 3.05
CA VAL A 155 8.83 -21.66 3.23
C VAL A 155 8.70 -22.95 2.44
N THR A 156 9.83 -23.54 2.07
CA THR A 156 9.96 -24.95 1.71
C THR A 156 10.43 -25.74 2.93
N ALA A 157 10.16 -27.04 2.95
CA ALA A 157 10.48 -27.91 4.07
C ALA A 157 11.21 -29.16 3.59
N GLN A 158 12.19 -29.61 4.36
CA GLN A 158 12.93 -30.84 4.14
C GLN A 158 13.29 -31.50 5.47
N MET A 159 13.65 -32.79 5.42
CA MET A 159 14.11 -33.51 6.61
C MET A 159 15.36 -32.83 7.17
N ALA A 160 15.45 -32.67 8.49
CA ALA A 160 16.66 -32.18 9.12
C ALA A 160 17.81 -33.19 8.93
N ALA A 161 19.05 -32.70 8.83
CA ALA A 161 20.23 -33.57 8.62
C ALA A 161 20.43 -34.62 9.75
N SER A 162 19.86 -34.39 10.93
CA SER A 162 19.86 -35.32 12.06
C SER A 162 18.76 -36.38 12.00
N ASP A 163 17.91 -36.38 10.95
CA ASP A 163 16.69 -37.19 10.82
C ASP A 163 15.69 -37.03 11.98
N SER A 164 15.89 -36.04 12.86
CA SER A 164 15.14 -35.84 14.10
C SER A 164 14.44 -34.48 14.09
N GLY A 165 13.85 -34.10 12.96
CA GLY A 165 13.21 -32.81 12.79
C GLY A 165 12.99 -32.40 11.33
N VAL A 166 12.51 -31.16 11.15
CA VAL A 166 12.25 -30.56 9.84
C VAL A 166 12.99 -29.23 9.74
N THR A 167 13.76 -29.06 8.66
CA THR A 167 14.37 -27.78 8.30
C THR A 167 13.44 -27.03 7.37
N LEU A 168 13.17 -25.77 7.69
CA LEU A 168 12.37 -24.84 6.90
C LEU A 168 13.29 -23.80 6.27
N THR A 169 13.10 -23.52 4.99
CA THR A 169 13.87 -22.52 4.23
C THR A 169 12.91 -21.54 3.59
N ALA A 170 13.13 -20.23 3.73
CA ALA A 170 12.32 -19.23 3.05
C ALA A 170 12.34 -19.45 1.53
N ARG A 171 11.20 -19.26 0.85
CA ARG A 171 11.08 -19.50 -0.60
C ARG A 171 11.95 -18.59 -1.45
N HIS A 172 12.26 -17.40 -0.93
CA HIS A 172 13.10 -16.41 -1.60
C HIS A 172 14.30 -16.05 -0.74
N GLY A 173 15.38 -15.67 -1.41
CA GLY A 173 16.49 -14.96 -0.77
C GLY A 173 16.03 -13.62 -0.18
N GLY A 174 16.61 -13.24 0.96
CA GLY A 174 16.39 -11.93 1.57
C GLY A 174 16.33 -11.95 3.09
N ALA A 175 16.62 -10.79 3.68
CA ALA A 175 16.51 -10.54 5.12
C ALA A 175 15.06 -10.67 5.62
N TRP A 176 14.07 -10.46 4.76
CA TRP A 176 12.64 -10.64 5.08
C TRP A 176 12.32 -12.03 5.63
N GLY A 177 13.06 -13.07 5.21
CA GLY A 177 12.82 -14.45 5.66
C GLY A 177 13.08 -14.65 7.15
N ASN A 178 13.88 -13.78 7.77
CA ASN A 178 14.14 -13.81 9.21
C ASN A 178 12.90 -13.42 10.04
N ASP A 179 11.94 -12.71 9.43
CA ASP A 179 10.71 -12.28 10.09
C ASP A 179 9.63 -13.37 10.12
N ILE A 180 9.85 -14.50 9.42
CA ILE A 180 8.92 -15.63 9.43
C ILE A 180 8.93 -16.26 10.82
N ARG A 181 7.86 -16.04 11.58
CA ARG A 181 7.72 -16.58 12.94
C ARG A 181 7.37 -18.06 12.91
N LEU A 182 8.09 -18.85 13.70
CA LEU A 182 7.85 -20.27 13.90
C LEU A 182 7.41 -20.52 15.34
N SER A 183 6.43 -21.41 15.53
CA SER A 183 6.14 -21.97 16.84
C SER A 183 5.69 -23.42 16.71
N GLY A 184 5.95 -24.23 17.73
CA GLY A 184 5.66 -25.66 17.70
C GLY A 184 5.17 -26.14 19.06
N ARG A 185 4.19 -27.04 19.05
CA ARG A 185 3.66 -27.69 20.25
C ARG A 185 3.30 -29.13 19.92
N THR A 186 3.45 -30.02 20.90
CA THR A 186 2.93 -31.39 20.79
C THR A 186 1.99 -31.71 21.95
N THR A 187 1.00 -32.55 21.69
CA THR A 187 0.17 -33.20 22.72
C THR A 187 0.57 -34.65 22.96
N ALA A 188 1.46 -35.21 22.13
CA ALA A 188 1.94 -36.59 22.27
C ALA A 188 2.98 -36.67 23.41
N PRO A 189 2.70 -37.40 24.51
CA PRO A 189 3.64 -37.53 25.61
C PRO A 189 4.90 -38.31 25.17
N GLY A 190 6.07 -37.89 25.63
CA GLY A 190 7.37 -38.48 25.23
C GLY A 190 8.01 -37.79 24.01
N VAL A 191 7.31 -36.86 23.37
CA VAL A 191 7.85 -36.00 22.30
C VAL A 191 8.15 -34.61 22.87
N THR A 192 9.36 -34.13 22.64
CA THR A 192 9.75 -32.73 22.87
C THR A 192 9.95 -32.04 21.54
N VAL A 193 9.47 -30.80 21.43
CA VAL A 193 9.57 -29.95 20.24
C VAL A 193 10.50 -28.79 20.56
N THR A 194 11.57 -28.64 19.79
CA THR A 194 12.49 -27.50 19.87
C THR A 194 12.32 -26.66 18.61
N VAL A 195 12.05 -25.37 18.77
CA VAL A 195 11.88 -24.44 17.63
C VAL A 195 13.15 -23.63 17.43
N ASN A 196 13.72 -23.72 16.23
CA ASN A 196 14.83 -22.90 15.80
C ASN A 196 14.27 -21.77 14.93
N ALA A 197 14.39 -20.52 15.39
CA ALA A 197 13.91 -19.35 14.67
C ALA A 197 14.56 -19.23 13.28
N MET A 198 13.84 -18.64 12.33
CA MET A 198 14.35 -18.35 10.99
C MET A 198 15.47 -17.31 11.08
N THR A 199 16.62 -17.60 10.51
CA THR A 199 17.80 -16.71 10.52
C THR A 199 18.67 -16.92 9.28
N GLY A 200 19.67 -16.05 9.08
CA GLY A 200 20.64 -16.13 7.98
C GLY A 200 20.13 -15.61 6.63
N GLY A 201 18.91 -15.05 6.59
CA GLY A 201 18.42 -14.33 5.43
C GLY A 201 19.17 -13.02 5.23
N GLU A 202 19.64 -12.76 4.00
CA GLU A 202 20.41 -11.57 3.64
C GLU A 202 20.01 -11.06 2.26
N ASN A 203 20.21 -9.76 2.02
CA ASN A 203 20.03 -9.07 0.73
C ASN A 203 18.63 -9.26 0.12
N ASN A 204 17.66 -8.46 0.57
CA ASN A 204 16.36 -8.37 -0.09
C ASN A 204 16.53 -7.98 -1.58
N ALA A 205 15.57 -8.38 -2.42
CA ALA A 205 15.56 -7.97 -3.83
C ALA A 205 15.44 -6.43 -3.96
N ASP A 206 15.93 -5.88 -5.07
CA ASP A 206 15.79 -4.44 -5.32
C ASP A 206 14.45 -4.16 -6.02
N VAL A 207 13.72 -3.16 -5.54
CA VAL A 207 12.43 -2.75 -6.09
C VAL A 207 12.55 -1.71 -7.22
N ARG A 208 13.73 -1.10 -7.41
CA ARG A 208 13.92 0.04 -8.33
C ARG A 208 13.57 -0.28 -9.78
N ASP A 209 14.03 -1.42 -10.29
CA ASP A 209 13.77 -1.80 -11.69
C ASP A 209 12.28 -2.09 -11.92
N ALA A 210 11.58 -2.65 -10.93
CA ALA A 210 10.13 -2.84 -11.01
C ALA A 210 9.38 -1.50 -11.00
N LEU A 211 9.77 -0.57 -10.12
CA LEU A 211 9.23 0.79 -10.09
C LEU A 211 9.50 1.54 -11.40
N ALA A 212 10.65 1.34 -12.04
CA ALA A 212 10.95 1.92 -13.34
C ALA A 212 10.06 1.34 -14.44
N ALA A 213 9.81 0.02 -14.44
CA ALA A 213 8.95 -0.64 -15.42
C ALA A 213 7.50 -0.13 -15.39
N VAL A 214 7.00 0.31 -14.24
CA VAL A 214 5.63 0.82 -14.07
C VAL A 214 5.52 2.35 -14.08
N PHE A 215 6.60 3.08 -14.38
CA PHE A 215 6.62 4.55 -14.29
C PHE A 215 5.47 5.24 -15.06
N ALA A 216 5.06 4.67 -16.19
CA ALA A 216 3.98 5.20 -17.03
C ALA A 216 2.58 4.60 -16.73
N ALA A 217 2.47 3.63 -15.82
CA ALA A 217 1.24 2.87 -15.61
C ALA A 217 0.17 3.63 -14.80
N GLY A 218 0.57 4.62 -13.99
CA GLY A 218 -0.35 5.54 -13.32
C GLY A 218 -1.20 4.88 -12.23
N HIS A 219 -0.56 4.16 -11.31
CA HIS A 219 -1.17 3.65 -10.07
C HIS A 219 -1.42 4.75 -9.05
N GLN A 220 -2.34 4.52 -8.11
CA GLN A 220 -2.67 5.47 -7.04
C GLN A 220 -2.12 5.01 -5.69
N VAL A 221 -1.99 3.69 -5.49
CA VAL A 221 -1.49 3.09 -4.25
C VAL A 221 -0.46 2.02 -4.60
N ILE A 222 0.73 2.08 -3.99
CA ILE A 222 1.83 1.16 -4.27
C ILE A 222 2.27 0.48 -2.97
N ALA A 223 2.12 -0.83 -2.87
CA ALA A 223 2.56 -1.62 -1.72
C ALA A 223 3.91 -2.29 -1.99
N VAL A 224 4.85 -2.12 -1.05
CA VAL A 224 6.18 -2.74 -1.08
C VAL A 224 6.27 -3.96 -0.14
N PRO A 225 7.16 -4.93 -0.42
CA PRO A 225 7.15 -6.23 0.26
C PRO A 225 7.89 -6.21 1.62
N TRP A 226 8.74 -5.21 1.87
CA TRP A 226 9.47 -5.04 3.13
C TRP A 226 9.75 -3.56 3.40
N THR A 227 10.01 -3.26 4.66
CA THR A 227 10.21 -1.93 5.22
C THR A 227 11.67 -1.78 5.64
N ASP A 228 12.53 -1.50 4.68
CA ASP A 228 13.92 -1.13 4.91
C ASP A 228 14.26 0.21 4.24
N GLU A 229 15.38 0.81 4.64
CA GLU A 229 15.78 2.15 4.20
C GLU A 229 15.99 2.22 2.67
N ALA A 230 16.51 1.17 2.05
CA ALA A 230 16.75 1.15 0.61
C ALA A 230 15.43 1.13 -0.17
N THR A 231 14.48 0.34 0.31
CA THR A 231 13.16 0.16 -0.31
C THR A 231 12.29 1.39 -0.13
N LEU A 232 12.25 1.97 1.08
CA LEU A 232 11.52 3.22 1.33
C LEU A 232 12.09 4.39 0.53
N ARG A 233 13.42 4.47 0.36
CA ARG A 233 14.06 5.47 -0.49
C ARG A 233 13.67 5.30 -1.97
N ALA A 234 13.76 4.08 -2.50
CA ALA A 234 13.39 3.79 -3.88
C ALA A 234 11.91 4.11 -4.15
N LEU A 235 11.02 3.79 -3.18
CA LEU A 235 9.61 4.12 -3.25
C LEU A 235 9.39 5.64 -3.29
N ARG A 236 10.01 6.40 -2.38
CA ARG A 236 9.92 7.87 -2.38
C ARG A 236 10.40 8.48 -3.69
N GLU A 237 11.57 8.07 -4.18
CA GLU A 237 12.12 8.57 -5.46
C GLU A 237 11.15 8.33 -6.63
N HIS A 238 10.48 7.17 -6.66
CA HIS A 238 9.46 6.88 -7.66
C HIS A 238 8.21 7.76 -7.49
N LEU A 239 7.71 7.93 -6.25
CA LEU A 239 6.53 8.75 -5.96
C LEU A 239 6.78 10.23 -6.30
N ASP A 240 7.98 10.74 -6.01
CA ASP A 240 8.39 12.09 -6.38
C ASP A 240 8.39 12.27 -7.89
N ALA A 241 9.04 11.35 -8.62
CA ALA A 241 9.16 11.44 -10.07
C ALA A 241 7.81 11.29 -10.80
N THR A 242 6.98 10.32 -10.40
CA THR A 242 5.66 10.10 -11.03
C THR A 242 4.67 11.22 -10.71
N GLY A 243 4.71 11.71 -9.48
CA GLY A 243 3.80 12.74 -9.02
C GLY A 243 4.33 14.17 -9.19
N ASP A 244 5.44 14.39 -9.89
CA ASP A 244 6.02 15.72 -10.11
C ASP A 244 5.09 16.63 -10.95
N ALA A 245 5.52 17.88 -11.15
CA ALA A 245 4.74 18.87 -11.87
C ALA A 245 4.54 18.56 -13.37
N MET A 246 5.42 17.77 -13.98
CA MET A 246 5.40 17.40 -15.40
C MET A 246 4.61 16.12 -15.65
N GLU A 247 4.85 15.08 -14.85
CA GLU A 247 4.26 13.74 -14.99
C GLU A 247 2.84 13.65 -14.41
N LYS A 248 2.55 14.39 -13.33
CA LYS A 248 1.20 14.61 -12.77
C LYS A 248 0.46 13.32 -12.35
N ARG A 249 1.16 12.22 -12.12
CA ARG A 249 0.61 10.92 -11.69
C ARG A 249 0.94 10.66 -10.22
N GLY A 250 0.32 11.44 -9.34
CA GLY A 250 0.51 11.28 -7.90
C GLY A 250 -0.03 9.94 -7.37
N ALA A 251 0.66 9.40 -6.38
CA ALA A 251 0.38 8.13 -5.74
C ALA A 251 0.82 8.16 -4.27
N VAL A 252 0.36 7.17 -3.50
CA VAL A 252 0.80 6.91 -2.12
C VAL A 252 1.54 5.57 -2.04
N GLY A 253 2.71 5.57 -1.41
CA GLY A 253 3.48 4.38 -1.10
C GLY A 253 3.11 3.80 0.26
N VAL A 254 3.01 2.48 0.35
CA VAL A 254 2.54 1.78 1.56
C VAL A 254 3.51 0.66 1.93
N ALA A 255 3.94 0.66 3.19
CA ALA A 255 4.75 -0.40 3.78
C ALA A 255 4.11 -0.90 5.09
N GLY A 256 4.59 -2.04 5.59
CA GLY A 256 4.04 -2.72 6.76
C GLY A 256 5.11 -3.06 7.79
N TRP A 257 4.81 -2.87 9.07
CA TRP A 257 5.76 -3.07 10.15
C TRP A 257 5.15 -3.85 11.33
N PRO A 258 5.57 -5.10 11.60
CA PRO A 258 5.12 -5.88 12.75
C PRO A 258 6.00 -5.71 14.00
N GLY A 259 7.09 -4.93 13.87
CA GLY A 259 8.14 -4.81 14.87
C GLY A 259 7.81 -3.84 16.01
N THR A 260 8.86 -3.39 16.70
CA THR A 260 8.75 -2.45 17.83
C THR A 260 8.49 -1.01 17.36
N LEU A 261 7.92 -0.20 18.27
CA LEU A 261 7.74 1.24 18.06
C LEU A 261 9.06 1.92 17.70
N ALA A 262 10.11 1.70 18.48
CA ALA A 262 11.40 2.39 18.34
C ALA A 262 12.06 2.16 16.97
N SER A 263 12.06 0.93 16.47
CA SER A 263 12.60 0.63 15.15
C SER A 263 11.70 1.15 14.03
N GLY A 264 10.37 1.10 14.21
CA GLY A 264 9.39 1.60 13.25
C GLY A 264 9.47 3.12 13.07
N THR A 265 9.55 3.88 14.15
CA THR A 265 9.69 5.35 14.10
C THR A 265 11.06 5.77 13.57
N THR A 266 12.11 4.97 13.79
CA THR A 266 13.43 5.21 13.18
C THR A 266 13.36 5.07 11.66
N LEU A 267 12.66 4.05 11.14
CA LEU A 267 12.46 3.87 9.70
C LEU A 267 11.59 4.98 9.11
N ALA A 268 10.49 5.34 9.78
CA ALA A 268 9.61 6.43 9.38
C ALA A 268 10.37 7.77 9.31
N GLY A 269 11.13 8.12 10.35
CA GLY A 269 11.91 9.35 10.39
C GLY A 269 13.03 9.42 9.36
N LYS A 270 13.59 8.27 8.93
CA LYS A 270 14.54 8.22 7.79
C LYS A 270 13.86 8.41 6.44
N SER A 271 12.63 7.92 6.29
CA SER A 271 11.81 8.10 5.09
C SER A 271 11.33 9.55 4.96
N ASN A 272 10.77 10.13 6.04
CA ASN A 272 10.25 11.50 6.15
C ASN A 272 9.64 12.02 4.84
N ASP A 273 8.60 11.35 4.37
CA ASP A 273 8.00 11.56 3.06
C ASP A 273 6.48 11.77 3.17
N GLY A 274 5.98 12.79 2.47
CA GLY A 274 4.56 13.16 2.50
C GLY A 274 3.65 12.20 1.73
N ARG A 275 4.24 11.29 0.94
CA ARG A 275 3.52 10.32 0.10
C ARG A 275 3.69 8.87 0.56
N THR A 276 4.46 8.60 1.60
CA THR A 276 4.72 7.24 2.10
C THR A 276 4.06 7.04 3.45
N THR A 277 3.43 5.89 3.69
CA THR A 277 2.84 5.50 4.99
C THR A 277 3.30 4.11 5.41
N ILE A 278 3.49 3.91 6.71
CA ILE A 278 3.93 2.63 7.29
C ILE A 278 2.87 2.19 8.31
N GLY A 279 2.14 1.12 7.99
CA GLY A 279 1.16 0.50 8.89
C GLY A 279 1.86 -0.33 9.97
N TRP A 280 1.68 0.02 11.24
CA TRP A 280 2.34 -0.61 12.38
C TRP A 280 1.39 -1.54 13.15
N HIS A 281 1.66 -2.84 13.08
CA HIS A 281 0.89 -3.91 13.74
C HIS A 281 1.77 -4.69 14.72
N PRO A 282 2.07 -4.14 15.91
CA PRO A 282 3.10 -4.68 16.79
C PRO A 282 2.81 -6.10 17.24
N GLY A 283 3.83 -6.97 17.15
CA GLY A 283 3.73 -8.35 17.62
C GLY A 283 2.97 -9.29 16.67
N SER A 284 2.59 -8.82 15.49
CA SER A 284 1.96 -9.62 14.44
C SER A 284 2.84 -10.80 14.00
N VAL A 285 2.20 -11.95 13.73
CA VAL A 285 2.83 -13.09 13.04
C VAL A 285 2.71 -13.00 11.52
N CYS A 286 1.90 -12.07 11.00
CA CYS A 286 1.88 -11.73 9.58
C CYS A 286 3.18 -11.03 9.18
N LEU A 287 3.60 -11.27 7.94
CA LEU A 287 4.79 -10.65 7.37
C LEU A 287 4.55 -9.16 7.07
N GLN A 288 5.65 -8.40 7.00
CA GLN A 288 5.63 -7.00 6.55
C GLN A 288 4.84 -6.83 5.24
N ALA A 289 5.07 -7.74 4.29
CA ALA A 289 4.39 -7.84 3.01
C ALA A 289 2.85 -7.96 3.14
N GLU A 290 2.37 -8.82 4.04
CA GLU A 290 0.94 -9.04 4.25
C GLU A 290 0.27 -7.80 4.86
N ILE A 291 0.94 -7.16 5.85
CA ILE A 291 0.47 -5.93 6.48
C ILE A 291 0.42 -4.79 5.45
N ALA A 292 1.48 -4.61 4.68
CA ALA A 292 1.56 -3.58 3.64
C ALA A 292 0.44 -3.73 2.61
N ALA A 293 0.24 -4.94 2.09
CA ALA A 293 -0.77 -5.22 1.08
C ALA A 293 -2.20 -5.07 1.60
N GLY A 294 -2.50 -5.56 2.81
CA GLY A 294 -3.81 -5.40 3.43
C GLY A 294 -4.14 -3.93 3.71
N TYR A 295 -3.19 -3.19 4.27
CA TYR A 295 -3.35 -1.76 4.55
C TYR A 295 -3.52 -0.94 3.27
N ALA A 296 -2.70 -1.20 2.24
CA ALA A 296 -2.83 -0.57 0.93
C ALA A 296 -4.17 -0.84 0.26
N ALA A 297 -4.70 -2.07 0.39
CA ALA A 297 -6.00 -2.43 -0.19
C ALA A 297 -7.16 -1.68 0.47
N VAL A 298 -7.09 -1.43 1.79
CA VAL A 298 -8.06 -0.57 2.49
C VAL A 298 -7.89 0.89 2.05
N ILE A 299 -6.66 1.39 1.90
CA ILE A 299 -6.41 2.75 1.35
C ILE A 299 -7.06 2.89 -0.04
N ALA A 300 -6.83 1.92 -0.91
CA ALA A 300 -7.38 1.88 -2.27
C ALA A 300 -8.89 1.61 -2.31
N SER A 301 -9.53 1.17 -1.22
CA SER A 301 -10.98 0.97 -1.19
C SER A 301 -11.78 2.27 -1.12
N GLU A 302 -11.12 3.37 -0.74
CA GLU A 302 -11.76 4.67 -0.57
C GLU A 302 -11.46 5.57 -1.77
N GLU A 303 -12.47 5.82 -2.59
CA GLU A 303 -12.37 6.68 -3.78
C GLU A 303 -12.48 8.16 -3.41
N ASP A 304 -13.07 8.51 -2.27
CA ASP A 304 -13.03 9.87 -1.75
C ASP A 304 -11.63 10.17 -1.20
N PRO A 305 -10.87 11.11 -1.79
CA PRO A 305 -9.51 11.38 -1.36
C PRO A 305 -9.41 12.08 0.00
N ALA A 306 -10.47 12.75 0.46
CA ALA A 306 -10.49 13.53 1.70
C ALA A 306 -11.01 12.72 2.91
N ARG A 307 -11.70 11.60 2.65
CA ARG A 307 -12.33 10.78 3.69
C ARG A 307 -11.31 10.08 4.60
N PRO A 308 -11.44 10.18 5.94
CA PRO A 308 -10.49 9.56 6.87
C PRO A 308 -10.71 8.04 6.99
N TYR A 309 -9.62 7.34 7.32
CA TYR A 309 -9.58 5.88 7.41
C TYR A 309 -9.82 5.32 8.83
N ASN A 310 -10.09 6.17 9.81
CA ASN A 310 -10.21 5.79 11.22
C ASN A 310 -11.25 4.67 11.41
N GLY A 311 -10.86 3.59 12.09
CA GLY A 311 -11.72 2.46 12.42
C GLY A 311 -11.99 1.49 11.26
N LEU A 312 -11.46 1.73 10.06
CA LEU A 312 -11.61 0.79 8.96
C LEU A 312 -10.82 -0.49 9.21
N GLU A 313 -11.49 -1.62 9.01
CA GLU A 313 -10.96 -2.96 9.26
C GLU A 313 -10.04 -3.42 8.12
N ILE A 314 -8.88 -3.95 8.49
CA ILE A 314 -7.98 -4.65 7.56
C ILE A 314 -8.21 -6.16 7.71
N VAL A 315 -9.16 -6.67 6.93
CA VAL A 315 -9.56 -8.08 6.97
C VAL A 315 -8.40 -8.97 6.53
N GLY A 316 -8.10 -9.99 7.35
CA GLY A 316 -7.09 -11.02 7.03
C GLY A 316 -5.80 -10.93 7.84
N LEU A 317 -5.58 -9.84 8.58
CA LEU A 317 -4.47 -9.74 9.54
C LEU A 317 -4.74 -10.54 10.81
N ASP A 318 -3.67 -10.97 11.47
CA ASP A 318 -3.73 -11.75 12.70
C ASP A 318 -4.11 -10.88 13.92
N VAL A 319 -4.78 -11.52 14.87
CA VAL A 319 -5.14 -10.89 16.15
C VAL A 319 -3.97 -11.04 17.10
N THR A 320 -3.27 -9.93 17.35
CA THR A 320 -2.09 -9.94 18.22
C THR A 320 -2.47 -10.17 19.69
N PRO A 321 -1.59 -10.84 20.48
CA PRO A 321 -1.82 -11.06 21.89
C PRO A 321 -1.89 -9.72 22.63
N LEU A 322 -2.70 -9.64 23.69
CA LEU A 322 -2.90 -8.41 24.46
C LEU A 322 -1.59 -7.77 24.94
N THR A 323 -0.58 -8.58 25.28
CA THR A 323 0.74 -8.13 25.73
C THR A 323 1.57 -7.41 24.67
N ALA A 324 1.21 -7.54 23.39
CA ALA A 324 1.90 -6.87 22.28
C ALA A 324 1.11 -5.69 21.70
N ARG A 325 -0.16 -5.51 22.09
CA ARG A 325 -1.02 -4.44 21.58
C ARG A 325 -0.53 -3.09 22.13
N ALA A 326 -0.34 -2.13 21.23
CA ALA A 326 0.11 -0.78 21.59
C ALA A 326 -0.93 -0.07 22.47
N GLY A 327 -0.50 0.46 23.61
CA GLY A 327 -1.34 1.31 24.45
C GLY A 327 -1.47 2.72 23.88
N ARG A 328 -2.41 3.52 24.39
CA ARG A 328 -2.64 4.91 23.93
C ARG A 328 -1.36 5.76 23.86
N ARG A 329 -0.49 5.69 24.87
CA ARG A 329 0.78 6.45 24.87
C ARG A 329 1.72 6.04 23.73
N GLU A 330 1.75 4.75 23.40
CA GLU A 330 2.60 4.24 22.31
C GLU A 330 2.00 4.61 20.95
N GLN A 331 0.68 4.56 20.81
CA GLN A 331 -0.02 5.02 19.60
C GLN A 331 0.19 6.52 19.35
N GLU A 332 0.02 7.37 20.36
CA GLU A 332 0.30 8.82 20.25
C GLU A 332 1.77 9.07 19.88
N ASN A 333 2.71 8.32 20.45
CA ASN A 333 4.12 8.41 20.10
C ASN A 333 4.38 8.00 18.64
N ALA A 334 3.77 6.91 18.18
CA ALA A 334 3.84 6.49 16.78
C ALA A 334 3.33 7.60 15.83
N LEU A 335 2.18 8.18 16.15
CA LEU A 335 1.55 9.23 15.36
C LEU A 335 2.40 10.51 15.29
N HIS A 336 3.06 10.89 16.39
CA HIS A 336 4.00 12.02 16.40
C HIS A 336 5.30 11.75 15.63
N ASN A 337 5.61 10.49 15.31
CA ASN A 337 6.85 10.08 14.66
C ASN A 337 6.62 9.37 13.31
N GLY A 338 5.52 9.68 12.62
CA GLY A 338 5.29 9.27 11.22
C GLY A 338 4.98 7.78 11.04
N LEU A 339 4.54 7.08 12.09
CA LEU A 339 4.22 5.66 12.06
C LEU A 339 2.72 5.47 12.33
N ALA A 340 1.97 4.88 11.38
CA ALA A 340 0.51 4.75 11.47
C ALA A 340 0.13 3.51 12.28
N PRO A 341 -0.42 3.63 13.51
CA PRO A 341 -0.74 2.48 14.34
C PRO A 341 -1.99 1.75 13.84
N LEU A 342 -1.92 0.43 13.89
CA LEU A 342 -3.05 -0.48 13.76
C LEU A 342 -3.39 -1.03 15.14
N GLU A 343 -4.69 -1.15 15.44
CA GLU A 343 -5.17 -1.66 16.72
C GLU A 343 -6.16 -2.80 16.55
N VAL A 344 -6.28 -3.63 17.58
CA VAL A 344 -7.31 -4.68 17.65
C VAL A 344 -8.54 -4.10 18.35
N GLY A 345 -9.52 -3.70 17.56
CA GLY A 345 -10.80 -3.17 18.00
C GLY A 345 -11.81 -4.24 18.43
N PRO A 346 -13.05 -3.83 18.74
CA PRO A 346 -14.13 -4.73 19.16
C PRO A 346 -14.39 -5.85 18.13
N GLY A 347 -14.60 -7.07 18.64
CA GLY A 347 -14.78 -8.26 17.80
C GLY A 347 -13.49 -8.81 17.18
N ASP A 348 -12.34 -8.49 17.79
CA ASP A 348 -11.00 -8.91 17.35
C ASP A 348 -10.69 -8.49 15.90
N LYS A 349 -11.14 -7.28 15.54
CA LYS A 349 -10.93 -6.69 14.22
C LYS A 349 -9.69 -5.81 14.23
N VAL A 350 -8.74 -6.06 13.35
CA VAL A 350 -7.58 -5.17 13.16
C VAL A 350 -8.05 -3.95 12.38
N GLN A 351 -7.85 -2.75 12.94
CA GLN A 351 -8.40 -1.50 12.42
C GLN A 351 -7.32 -0.40 12.38
N ILE A 352 -7.50 0.56 11.46
CA ILE A 352 -6.62 1.72 11.33
C ILE A 352 -6.98 2.74 12.42
N VAL A 353 -6.01 3.13 13.26
CA VAL A 353 -6.23 4.22 14.24
C VAL A 353 -6.30 5.56 13.51
N ARG A 354 -5.26 5.88 12.74
CA ARG A 354 -5.19 7.03 11.83
C ARG A 354 -4.13 6.75 10.76
N ALA A 355 -4.48 6.96 9.50
CA ALA A 355 -3.57 6.79 8.38
C ALA A 355 -2.75 8.06 8.17
N ILE A 356 -1.49 8.04 8.60
CA ILE A 356 -0.56 9.18 8.49
C ILE A 356 0.62 8.86 7.56
N SER A 357 1.21 9.89 6.96
CA SER A 357 2.46 9.77 6.22
C SER A 357 3.66 9.66 7.16
N THR A 358 4.85 9.39 6.62
CA THR A 358 6.10 9.41 7.37
C THR A 358 6.65 10.83 7.58
N TYR A 359 6.04 11.84 6.97
CA TYR A 359 6.45 13.24 7.06
C TYR A 359 6.15 13.83 8.44
N THR A 360 7.21 14.24 9.13
CA THR A 360 7.13 14.90 10.44
C THR A 360 7.94 16.19 10.51
N ARG A 361 8.90 16.37 9.59
CA ARG A 361 9.82 17.50 9.58
C ARG A 361 10.00 18.08 8.18
N SER A 362 10.11 19.39 8.11
CA SER A 362 10.58 20.13 6.94
C SER A 362 12.05 19.83 6.61
N ASP A 363 12.49 20.24 5.42
CA ASP A 363 13.89 20.09 4.96
C ASP A 363 14.90 20.77 5.89
N ASN A 364 14.47 21.82 6.60
CA ASN A 364 15.29 22.53 7.59
C ASN A 364 15.27 21.85 8.98
N GLY A 365 14.66 20.67 9.10
CA GLY A 365 14.57 19.90 10.34
C GLY A 365 13.58 20.44 11.37
N THR A 366 12.74 21.42 10.99
CA THR A 366 11.67 21.94 11.85
C THR A 366 10.44 21.05 11.76
N ASP A 367 9.82 20.76 12.89
CA ASP A 367 8.58 19.96 12.95
C ASP A 367 7.49 20.61 12.09
N ASP A 368 6.92 19.83 11.17
CA ASP A 368 5.95 20.29 10.18
C ASP A 368 4.82 19.26 10.02
N PRO A 369 3.58 19.58 10.46
CA PRO A 369 2.44 18.68 10.35
C PRO A 369 1.69 18.81 9.01
N ALA A 370 2.17 19.60 8.05
CA ALA A 370 1.41 19.95 6.84
C ALA A 370 0.95 18.73 6.02
N LEU A 371 1.78 17.68 5.96
CA LEU A 371 1.51 16.45 5.20
C LEU A 371 1.24 15.25 6.11
N LEU A 372 0.84 15.47 7.37
CA LEU A 372 0.65 14.40 8.35
C LEU A 372 -0.37 13.36 7.86
N ASP A 373 -1.56 13.78 7.44
CA ASP A 373 -2.58 12.85 6.95
C ASP A 373 -2.36 12.50 5.48
N ILE A 374 -2.37 11.21 5.14
CA ILE A 374 -2.21 10.76 3.75
C ILE A 374 -3.32 11.30 2.83
N THR A 375 -4.49 11.60 3.37
CA THR A 375 -5.62 12.21 2.65
C THR A 375 -5.28 13.59 2.09
N THR A 376 -4.31 14.30 2.70
CA THR A 376 -3.85 15.61 2.22
C THR A 376 -3.27 15.51 0.81
N MET A 377 -2.27 14.64 0.63
CA MET A 377 -1.64 14.46 -0.68
C MET A 377 -2.59 13.82 -1.70
N ARG A 378 -3.40 12.84 -1.27
CA ARG A 378 -4.43 12.23 -2.15
C ARG A 378 -5.41 13.26 -2.68
N THR A 379 -5.84 14.19 -1.81
CA THR A 379 -6.75 15.27 -2.18
C THR A 379 -6.11 16.24 -3.17
N LEU A 380 -4.86 16.64 -2.91
CA LEU A 380 -4.13 17.52 -3.81
C LEU A 380 -3.91 16.88 -5.19
N ASP A 381 -3.61 15.58 -5.23
CA ASP A 381 -3.42 14.84 -6.48
C ASP A 381 -4.72 14.71 -7.28
N TYR A 382 -5.85 14.41 -6.61
CA TYR A 382 -7.15 14.38 -7.26
C TYR A 382 -7.60 15.77 -7.76
N ALA A 383 -7.46 16.80 -6.95
CA ALA A 383 -7.79 18.18 -7.33
C ALA A 383 -6.94 18.64 -8.52
N ARG A 384 -5.63 18.35 -8.50
CA ARG A 384 -4.71 18.59 -9.62
C ARG A 384 -5.19 17.91 -10.90
N LYS A 385 -5.57 16.62 -10.82
CA LYS A 385 -6.12 15.88 -11.96
C LYS A 385 -7.37 16.56 -12.51
N ALA A 386 -8.32 16.94 -11.64
CA ALA A 386 -9.56 17.59 -12.04
C ALA A 386 -9.33 18.92 -12.77
N TRP A 387 -8.43 19.78 -12.27
CA TRP A 387 -8.09 21.03 -12.93
C TRP A 387 -7.37 20.80 -14.27
N CYS A 388 -6.37 19.92 -14.31
CA CYS A 388 -5.61 19.64 -15.53
C CYS A 388 -6.51 19.08 -16.64
N ASP A 389 -7.36 18.09 -16.33
CA ASP A 389 -8.29 17.49 -17.28
C ASP A 389 -9.28 18.55 -17.81
N ARG A 390 -9.80 19.42 -16.92
CA ARG A 390 -10.72 20.48 -17.33
C ARG A 390 -10.09 21.43 -18.33
N ILE A 391 -8.88 21.92 -18.05
CA ILE A 391 -8.21 22.88 -18.92
C ILE A 391 -7.81 22.22 -20.25
N ALA A 392 -7.31 20.98 -20.22
CA ALA A 392 -6.94 20.25 -21.43
C ALA A 392 -8.13 20.03 -22.38
N LEU A 393 -9.31 19.70 -21.85
CA LEU A 393 -10.54 19.52 -22.63
C LEU A 393 -11.12 20.85 -23.14
N ARG A 394 -11.02 21.92 -22.34
CA ARG A 394 -11.59 23.24 -22.67
C ARG A 394 -10.75 24.03 -23.65
N TYR A 395 -9.42 23.97 -23.55
CA TYR A 395 -8.49 24.84 -24.25
C TYR A 395 -7.35 24.09 -24.98
N PRO A 396 -7.64 23.09 -25.84
CA PRO A 396 -6.60 22.24 -26.42
C PRO A 396 -5.70 22.94 -27.46
N ARG A 397 -6.25 23.88 -28.25
CA ARG A 397 -5.53 24.59 -29.32
C ARG A 397 -5.86 26.08 -29.36
N ASP A 398 -6.33 26.58 -28.22
CA ASP A 398 -6.88 27.91 -28.08
C ASP A 398 -5.78 28.96 -28.04
N LYS A 399 -6.06 30.13 -28.63
CA LYS A 399 -5.12 31.25 -28.62
C LYS A 399 -5.03 31.86 -27.23
N ALA A 400 -3.85 32.30 -26.82
CA ALA A 400 -3.61 33.00 -25.55
C ALA A 400 -4.15 34.45 -25.56
N THR A 401 -5.46 34.61 -25.74
CA THR A 401 -6.14 35.91 -25.73
C THR A 401 -6.59 36.30 -24.33
N GLU A 402 -6.87 37.59 -24.11
CA GLU A 402 -7.41 38.09 -22.84
C GLU A 402 -8.78 37.48 -22.49
N ARG A 403 -9.58 37.15 -23.52
CA ARG A 403 -10.83 36.41 -23.33
C ARG A 403 -10.55 35.02 -22.76
N ASN A 404 -9.58 34.30 -23.33
CA ASN A 404 -9.26 32.95 -22.90
C ASN A 404 -8.58 32.93 -21.54
N ARG A 405 -7.77 33.94 -21.18
CA ARG A 405 -7.23 34.11 -19.82
C ARG A 405 -8.34 34.18 -18.77
N ARG A 406 -9.35 35.02 -18.99
CA ARG A 406 -10.52 35.13 -18.11
C ARG A 406 -11.35 33.84 -18.10
N GLY A 407 -11.44 33.16 -19.25
CA GLY A 407 -12.09 31.85 -19.37
C GLY A 407 -11.40 30.76 -18.53
N VAL A 408 -10.08 30.63 -18.64
CA VAL A 408 -9.27 29.69 -17.84
C VAL A 408 -9.51 29.93 -16.35
N ARG A 409 -9.47 31.19 -15.91
CA ARG A 409 -9.79 31.54 -14.52
C ARG A 409 -11.19 31.07 -14.10
N SER A 410 -12.17 31.25 -14.98
CA SER A 410 -13.56 30.83 -14.72
C SER A 410 -13.68 29.31 -14.62
N GLU A 411 -13.01 28.55 -15.48
CA GLU A 411 -13.05 27.08 -15.44
C GLU A 411 -12.32 26.51 -14.23
N LEU A 412 -11.19 27.11 -13.81
CA LEU A 412 -10.49 26.70 -12.59
C LEU A 412 -11.37 26.93 -11.35
N LEU A 413 -12.07 28.06 -11.28
CA LEU A 413 -13.02 28.35 -10.21
C LEU A 413 -14.24 27.41 -10.23
N ASP A 414 -14.78 27.08 -11.41
CA ASP A 414 -15.88 26.11 -11.55
C ASP A 414 -15.49 24.72 -11.02
N VAL A 415 -14.27 24.27 -11.30
CA VAL A 415 -13.76 23.00 -10.75
C VAL A 415 -13.58 23.10 -9.24
N ALA A 416 -13.05 24.21 -8.73
CA ALA A 416 -12.89 24.39 -7.29
C ALA A 416 -14.24 24.34 -6.56
N LEU A 417 -15.27 25.00 -7.07
CA LEU A 417 -16.62 24.96 -6.50
C LEU A 417 -17.20 23.53 -6.48
N LYS A 418 -16.94 22.74 -7.53
CA LYS A 418 -17.38 21.33 -7.57
C LYS A 418 -16.62 20.46 -6.58
N LEU A 419 -15.33 20.69 -6.39
CA LEU A 419 -14.56 20.00 -5.36
C LEU A 419 -15.06 20.39 -3.95
N GLU A 420 -15.58 21.60 -3.76
CA GLU A 420 -16.21 22.02 -2.50
C GLU A 420 -17.60 21.40 -2.30
N GLU A 421 -18.40 21.26 -3.36
CA GLU A 421 -19.69 20.55 -3.32
C GLU A 421 -19.54 19.07 -2.90
N GLU A 422 -18.44 18.42 -3.27
CA GLU A 422 -18.10 17.04 -2.89
C GLU A 422 -17.29 16.96 -1.57
N GLU A 423 -17.17 18.06 -0.82
CA GLU A 423 -16.41 18.14 0.45
C GLU A 423 -14.93 17.72 0.35
N VAL A 424 -14.33 17.85 -0.83
CA VAL A 424 -12.90 17.54 -1.07
C VAL A 424 -12.02 18.73 -0.67
N ILE A 425 -12.45 19.95 -1.03
CA ILE A 425 -11.80 21.21 -0.62
C ILE A 425 -12.84 22.13 0.03
N GLU A 426 -12.40 23.17 0.75
CA GLU A 426 -13.31 24.10 1.43
C GLU A 426 -12.92 25.57 1.23
N ASN A 427 -13.85 26.46 1.58
CA ASN A 427 -13.67 27.91 1.61
C ASN A 427 -13.30 28.53 0.25
N VAL A 428 -13.76 27.95 -0.85
CA VAL A 428 -13.40 28.35 -2.22
C VAL A 428 -13.82 29.79 -2.49
N MET A 429 -15.03 30.17 -2.12
CA MET A 429 -15.53 31.54 -2.33
C MET A 429 -14.81 32.59 -1.50
N ALA A 430 -14.34 32.24 -0.29
CA ALA A 430 -13.53 33.12 0.54
C ALA A 430 -12.14 33.34 -0.06
N MET A 431 -11.58 32.33 -0.75
CA MET A 431 -10.27 32.39 -1.40
C MET A 431 -10.33 32.79 -2.88
N LYS A 432 -11.51 33.12 -3.41
CA LYS A 432 -11.73 33.41 -4.83
C LYS A 432 -10.76 34.46 -5.38
N ASP A 433 -10.44 35.49 -4.61
CA ASP A 433 -9.56 36.57 -5.06
C ASP A 433 -8.07 36.15 -5.08
N ALA A 434 -7.69 35.12 -4.34
CA ALA A 434 -6.37 34.50 -4.41
C ALA A 434 -6.20 33.58 -5.62
N LEU A 435 -7.30 33.23 -6.32
CA LEU A 435 -7.23 32.52 -7.60
C LEU A 435 -6.90 33.51 -8.72
N ILE A 436 -5.66 33.44 -9.20
CA ILE A 436 -5.06 34.39 -10.15
C ILE A 436 -4.65 33.63 -11.41
N VAL A 437 -4.91 34.21 -12.59
CA VAL A 437 -4.42 33.69 -13.88
C VAL A 437 -3.79 34.83 -14.65
N ASP A 438 -2.46 34.85 -14.76
CA ASP A 438 -1.70 35.92 -15.42
C ASP A 438 -0.99 35.43 -16.67
N LYS A 439 -0.46 36.38 -17.45
CA LYS A 439 0.39 36.06 -18.60
C LYS A 439 1.79 35.72 -18.11
N GLY A 440 2.35 34.64 -18.65
CA GLY A 440 3.75 34.28 -18.43
C GLY A 440 4.70 35.21 -19.17
N LYS A 441 6.00 35.06 -18.85
CA LYS A 441 7.07 35.76 -19.58
C LYS A 441 7.20 35.26 -21.03
N GLU A 442 6.93 33.98 -21.25
CA GLU A 442 6.94 33.38 -22.58
C GLU A 442 5.63 33.69 -23.33
N PRO A 443 5.70 34.16 -24.60
CA PRO A 443 4.52 34.39 -25.41
C PRO A 443 3.66 33.12 -25.55
N GLY A 444 2.38 33.22 -25.25
CA GLY A 444 1.44 32.10 -25.34
C GLY A 444 1.16 31.38 -24.02
N THR A 445 1.85 31.73 -22.94
CA THR A 445 1.75 31.03 -21.65
C THR A 445 0.86 31.78 -20.66
N PHE A 446 0.01 31.05 -19.93
CA PHE A 446 -0.68 31.55 -18.73
C PHE A 446 -0.10 30.89 -17.47
N LEU A 447 0.00 31.67 -16.39
CA LEU A 447 0.40 31.21 -15.05
C LEU A 447 -0.83 31.25 -14.16
N ALA A 448 -1.13 30.16 -13.46
CA ALA A 448 -2.28 30.08 -12.56
C ALA A 448 -1.82 29.82 -11.12
N GLN A 449 -2.25 30.67 -10.20
CA GLN A 449 -2.20 30.42 -8.77
C GLN A 449 -3.60 29.95 -8.34
N ILE A 450 -3.67 28.73 -7.79
CA ILE A 450 -4.92 28.08 -7.42
C ILE A 450 -4.88 27.80 -5.92
N PRO A 451 -5.65 28.54 -5.09
CA PRO A 451 -5.79 28.21 -3.68
C PRO A 451 -6.53 26.88 -3.53
N CYS A 452 -6.02 26.01 -2.66
CA CYS A 452 -6.58 24.69 -2.41
C CYS A 452 -6.50 24.40 -0.91
N GLN A 453 -7.59 24.66 -0.18
CA GLN A 453 -7.70 24.29 1.23
C GLN A 453 -8.38 22.91 1.29
N VAL A 454 -7.59 21.90 1.64
CA VAL A 454 -8.06 20.52 1.77
C VAL A 454 -8.98 20.38 2.97
N VAL A 455 -10.13 19.73 2.79
CA VAL A 455 -10.99 19.32 3.90
C VAL A 455 -10.26 18.25 4.71
N LYS A 456 -10.13 18.47 6.02
CA LYS A 456 -9.44 17.56 6.92
C LYS A 456 -10.39 16.54 7.52
N GLY A 457 -9.88 15.33 7.76
CA GLY A 457 -10.62 14.29 8.47
C GLY A 457 -10.99 14.73 9.88
N LEU A 458 -12.23 14.44 10.29
CA LEU A 458 -12.68 14.67 11.66
C LEU A 458 -12.12 13.57 12.58
N HIS A 459 -10.91 13.79 13.11
CA HIS A 459 -10.24 12.80 13.96
C HIS A 459 -10.58 12.91 15.45
N VAL A 460 -10.86 14.10 15.96
CA VAL A 460 -11.08 14.34 17.41
C VAL A 460 -12.22 15.32 17.62
N VAL A 461 -13.20 14.93 18.44
CA VAL A 461 -14.21 15.83 19.02
C VAL A 461 -13.99 15.87 20.52
N ALA A 462 -13.78 17.07 21.08
CA ALA A 462 -13.60 17.27 22.51
C ALA A 462 -14.75 18.10 23.07
N ALA A 463 -15.32 17.68 24.20
CA ALA A 463 -16.39 18.39 24.89
C ALA A 463 -16.11 18.49 26.39
N ARG A 464 -16.52 19.61 26.99
CA ARG A 464 -16.58 19.80 28.45
C ARG A 464 -18.04 19.64 28.88
N ILE A 465 -18.30 18.78 29.86
CA ILE A 465 -19.64 18.62 30.44
C ILE A 465 -19.67 19.40 31.76
N ASP A 466 -20.45 20.46 31.80
CA ASP A 466 -20.63 21.29 33.00
C ASP A 466 -21.83 20.77 33.80
N LEU A 467 -21.61 20.40 35.06
CA LEU A 467 -22.65 19.97 35.97
C LEU A 467 -23.44 21.19 36.47
N TYR A 468 -24.73 21.21 36.20
CA TYR A 468 -25.68 22.13 36.82
C TYR A 468 -26.56 21.32 37.78
N LEU A 469 -26.65 21.80 39.03
CA LEU A 469 -27.46 21.20 40.10
C LEU A 469 -28.72 22.03 40.37
#